data_AF-A0A327UZH7-F1
#
_entry.id   AF-A0A327UZH7-F1
#
_cell.length_a   1.000
_cell.length_b   1.000
_cell.length_c   1.000
_cell.angle_alpha   90.00
_cell.angle_beta   90.00
_cell.angle_gamma   90.00
#
_symmetry.space_group_name_H-M   'P 1'
#
loop_
_entity.id
_entity.type
_entity.pdbx_description
1 polymer ?
#
loop_
_entity_poly.entity_id
_entity_poly.type
_entity_poly.pdbx_seq_one_letter_code
_entity_poly.pdbx_strand_id
1 'polypeptide(L)'
;MTRTRSARRTAARTLLASALLAAAVAVPASAAAPRATAPAAPALEETATQESRLVDHFYGAYTDAVAAEDGGRLATAVRGFYLTPALRARLADWEAANHADGVLLAQDVPADYRVTPGHSGAGHTWSTVRLTWGSAQHPSYTYLTVRSNLATGKISAIRDGE
;
A
#
# COMPACT_ATOMS: atom_id res chain seq x y z
N MET A 1 29.80 -32.06 -2.27
CA MET A 1 30.56 -31.14 -1.40
C MET A 1 31.45 -30.27 -2.27
N THR A 2 31.14 -28.98 -2.42
CA THR A 2 32.07 -27.96 -2.95
C THR A 2 31.54 -26.58 -2.56
N ARG A 3 32.02 -26.07 -1.41
CA ARG A 3 31.79 -24.70 -0.94
C ARG A 3 32.90 -23.82 -1.50
N THR A 4 32.57 -22.87 -2.37
CA THR A 4 33.46 -21.79 -2.76
C THR A 4 33.34 -20.62 -1.79
N ARG A 5 34.41 -20.36 -1.03
CA ARG A 5 34.64 -19.16 -0.23
C ARG A 5 35.54 -18.20 -1.04
N SER A 6 35.22 -16.91 -1.04
CA SER A 6 36.17 -15.80 -1.27
C SER A 6 35.54 -14.53 -0.69
N ALA A 7 35.89 -14.00 0.48
CA ALA A 7 37.13 -13.35 0.95
C ALA A 7 37.28 -11.86 0.58
N ARG A 8 36.90 -11.00 1.56
CA ARG A 8 37.55 -9.77 2.06
C ARG A 8 38.10 -8.72 1.06
N ARG A 9 37.79 -7.43 1.29
CA ARG A 9 38.74 -6.46 1.93
C ARG A 9 38.23 -4.99 2.01
N THR A 10 38.53 -4.38 3.17
CA THR A 10 38.98 -2.99 3.50
C THR A 10 38.18 -1.77 3.01
N ALA A 11 37.60 -0.94 3.88
CA ALA A 11 38.21 0.01 4.84
C ALA A 11 38.82 1.26 4.19
N ALA A 12 38.28 2.44 4.50
CA ALA A 12 39.03 3.69 4.55
C ALA A 12 38.38 4.67 5.53
N ARG A 13 39.09 4.88 6.65
CA ARG A 13 38.93 6.00 7.59
C ARG A 13 39.70 7.18 7.01
N THR A 14 39.14 8.37 7.03
CA THR A 14 39.91 9.62 7.01
C THR A 14 39.29 10.59 8.00
N LEU A 15 39.95 10.70 9.15
CA LEU A 15 39.91 11.84 10.06
C LEU A 15 40.73 12.96 9.42
N LEU A 16 40.24 14.19 9.46
CA LEU A 16 41.05 15.39 9.35
C LEU A 16 40.35 16.50 10.15
N ALA A 17 41.02 16.94 11.22
CA ALA A 17 40.63 18.01 12.12
C ALA A 17 41.73 19.08 12.10
N SER A 18 41.36 20.34 11.83
CA SER A 18 42.11 21.61 12.04
C SER A 18 41.53 22.66 11.08
N ALA A 19 41.28 23.94 11.36
CA ALA A 19 41.56 24.82 12.50
C ALA A 19 40.64 26.07 12.41
N LEU A 20 40.65 26.87 13.48
CA LEU A 20 39.88 28.11 13.72
C LEU A 20 40.07 29.21 12.65
N LEU A 21 39.04 30.06 12.47
CA LEU A 21 39.17 31.52 12.46
C LEU A 21 37.80 32.19 12.69
N ALA A 22 37.76 33.17 13.59
CA ALA A 22 36.60 34.03 13.85
C ALA A 22 36.62 35.25 12.93
N ALA A 23 35.49 35.62 12.33
CA ALA A 23 35.19 36.98 11.87
C ALA A 23 33.68 37.15 11.64
N ALA A 24 33.17 38.31 12.04
CA ALA A 24 31.76 38.63 12.17
C ALA A 24 31.17 39.29 10.89
N VAL A 25 29.83 39.26 10.81
CA VAL A 25 28.90 40.15 10.08
C VAL A 25 28.94 40.13 8.54
N ALA A 26 27.88 39.56 7.95
CA ALA A 26 26.81 40.32 7.31
C ALA A 26 25.72 39.33 6.84
N VAL A 27 24.47 39.54 7.21
CA VAL A 27 23.33 38.80 6.66
C VAL A 27 23.07 39.39 5.26
N PRO A 28 23.28 38.66 4.15
CA PRO A 28 22.76 39.13 2.89
C PRO A 28 21.24 38.97 2.96
N ALA A 29 20.51 40.09 2.89
CA ALA A 29 19.11 40.07 2.52
C ALA A 29 19.03 39.46 1.12
N SER A 30 18.73 38.16 1.05
CA SER A 30 18.57 37.46 -0.20
C SER A 30 17.29 38.00 -0.84
N ALA A 31 17.44 38.89 -1.82
CA ALA A 31 16.39 39.20 -2.76
C ALA A 31 15.86 37.87 -3.31
N ALA A 32 14.55 37.65 -3.20
CA ALA A 32 13.91 36.44 -3.67
C ALA A 32 14.15 36.29 -5.18
N ALA A 33 15.05 35.38 -5.55
CA ALA A 33 15.13 34.89 -6.91
C ALA A 33 13.78 34.22 -7.26
N PRO A 34 13.26 34.38 -8.49
CA PRO A 34 12.05 33.66 -8.90
C PRO A 34 12.31 32.17 -8.70
N ARG A 35 11.41 31.50 -7.96
CA ARG A 35 11.48 30.05 -7.75
C ARG A 35 11.55 29.40 -9.13
N ALA A 36 12.70 28.80 -9.45
CA ALA A 36 12.79 27.86 -10.55
C ALA A 36 11.77 26.75 -10.28
N THR A 37 10.79 26.62 -11.16
CA THR A 37 9.79 25.55 -11.12
C THR A 37 10.54 24.23 -11.06
N ALA A 38 10.38 23.48 -9.96
CA ALA A 38 10.89 22.12 -9.87
C ALA A 38 10.33 21.31 -11.04
N PRO A 39 11.13 20.45 -11.70
CA PRO A 39 10.62 19.61 -12.76
C PRO A 39 9.49 18.75 -12.19
N ALA A 40 8.32 18.81 -12.84
CA ALA A 40 7.18 17.98 -12.47
C ALA A 40 7.61 16.51 -12.48
N ALA A 41 7.35 15.81 -11.38
CA ALA A 41 7.48 14.37 -11.32
C ALA A 41 6.65 13.75 -12.46
N PRO A 42 7.09 12.63 -13.05
CA PRO A 42 6.41 12.04 -14.21
C PRO A 42 4.96 11.70 -13.86
N ALA A 43 4.03 12.27 -14.63
CA ALA A 43 2.58 12.13 -14.52
C ALA A 43 2.08 10.76 -15.06
N LEU A 44 2.60 9.66 -14.49
CA LEU A 44 2.04 8.32 -14.71
C LEU A 44 1.08 7.89 -13.58
N GLU A 45 0.89 8.75 -12.57
CA GLU A 45 0.15 8.46 -11.34
C GLU A 45 -1.00 9.48 -11.09
N GLU A 46 -1.51 10.11 -12.15
CA GLU A 46 -2.38 11.29 -12.04
C GLU A 46 -3.85 11.00 -11.64
N THR A 47 -4.22 9.74 -11.40
CA THR A 47 -5.62 9.39 -11.03
C THR A 47 -5.77 8.72 -9.67
N ALA A 48 -4.68 8.33 -9.00
CA ALA A 48 -4.76 7.66 -7.71
C ALA A 48 -5.13 8.64 -6.57
N THR A 49 -6.26 8.39 -5.90
CA THR A 49 -6.62 9.13 -4.68
C THR A 49 -5.84 8.58 -3.48
N GLN A 50 -5.80 9.32 -2.37
CA GLN A 50 -5.20 8.80 -1.14
C GLN A 50 -5.89 7.50 -0.70
N GLU A 51 -7.21 7.45 -0.85
CA GLU A 51 -8.05 6.33 -0.46
C GLU A 51 -7.87 5.14 -1.39
N SER A 52 -7.66 5.34 -2.70
CA SER A 52 -7.36 4.23 -3.60
C SER A 52 -5.98 3.65 -3.31
N ARG A 53 -4.99 4.47 -2.92
CA ARG A 53 -3.69 3.98 -2.44
C ARG A 53 -3.80 3.20 -1.13
N LEU A 54 -4.68 3.63 -0.21
CA LEU A 54 -4.97 2.86 1.01
C LEU A 54 -5.53 1.47 0.67
N VAL A 55 -6.47 1.40 -0.27
CA VAL A 55 -7.04 0.13 -0.74
C VAL A 55 -5.97 -0.72 -1.42
N ASP A 56 -5.13 -0.13 -2.25
CA ASP A 56 -4.03 -0.82 -2.93
C ASP A 56 -3.02 -1.43 -1.93
N HIS A 57 -2.55 -0.63 -0.97
CA HIS A 57 -1.66 -1.11 0.09
C HIS A 57 -2.30 -2.21 0.94
N PHE A 58 -3.60 -2.10 1.23
CA PHE A 58 -4.33 -3.12 1.95
C PHE A 58 -4.36 -4.44 1.18
N TYR A 59 -4.79 -4.43 -0.08
CA TYR A 59 -4.91 -5.67 -0.86
C TYR A 59 -3.55 -6.31 -1.08
N GLY A 60 -2.49 -5.55 -1.40
CA GLY A 60 -1.14 -6.11 -1.55
C GLY A 60 -0.64 -6.77 -0.27
N ALA A 61 -0.70 -6.06 0.86
CA ALA A 61 -0.29 -6.62 2.14
C ALA A 61 -1.16 -7.81 2.58
N TYR A 62 -2.45 -7.78 2.26
CA TYR A 62 -3.39 -8.83 2.64
C TYR A 62 -3.20 -10.09 1.80
N THR A 63 -3.10 -9.98 0.47
CA THR A 63 -2.87 -11.12 -0.44
C THR A 63 -1.54 -11.80 -0.14
N ASP A 64 -0.49 -11.03 0.11
CA ASP A 64 0.82 -11.58 0.52
C ASP A 64 0.71 -12.32 1.85
N ALA A 65 -0.04 -11.77 2.81
CA ALA A 65 -0.22 -12.38 4.12
C ALA A 65 -1.03 -13.68 4.06
N VAL A 66 -2.06 -13.79 3.21
CA VAL A 66 -2.83 -15.03 3.08
C VAL A 66 -2.12 -16.09 2.23
N ALA A 67 -1.26 -15.69 1.29
CA ALA A 67 -0.46 -16.60 0.48
C ALA A 67 0.75 -17.18 1.23
N ALA A 68 1.22 -16.50 2.28
CA ALA A 68 2.36 -16.95 3.07
C ALA A 68 2.04 -18.18 3.95
N GLU A 69 3.01 -19.09 4.06
CA GLU A 69 2.97 -20.16 5.06
C GLU A 69 2.82 -19.57 6.48
N ASP A 70 1.87 -20.08 7.25
CA ASP A 70 1.50 -19.58 8.60
C ASP A 70 1.12 -18.09 8.67
N GLY A 71 0.69 -17.50 7.55
CA GLY A 71 0.39 -16.08 7.42
C GLY A 71 -0.88 -15.58 8.14
N GLY A 72 -1.69 -16.47 8.73
CA GLY A 72 -2.97 -16.13 9.36
C GLY A 72 -2.90 -15.05 10.45
N ARG A 73 -1.84 -15.04 11.26
CA ARG A 73 -1.62 -13.98 12.27
C ARG A 73 -1.34 -12.62 11.61
N LEU A 74 -0.56 -12.62 10.53
CA LEU A 74 -0.26 -11.41 9.77
C LEU A 74 -1.51 -10.89 9.06
N ALA A 75 -2.27 -11.77 8.40
CA ALA A 75 -3.53 -11.41 7.76
C ALA A 75 -4.52 -10.77 8.76
N THR A 76 -4.60 -11.31 9.98
CA THR A 76 -5.40 -10.73 11.07
C THR A 76 -4.92 -9.33 11.47
N ALA A 77 -3.61 -9.12 11.57
CA ALA A 77 -3.02 -7.83 11.91
C ALA A 77 -3.27 -6.79 10.80
N VAL A 78 -3.08 -7.17 9.53
CA VAL A 78 -3.37 -6.33 8.35
C VAL A 78 -4.85 -5.91 8.36
N ARG A 79 -5.77 -6.86 8.55
CA ARG A 79 -7.20 -6.55 8.70
C ARG A 79 -7.45 -5.56 9.83
N GLY A 80 -6.82 -5.74 10.99
CA GLY A 80 -6.94 -4.83 12.14
C GLY A 80 -6.47 -3.40 11.84
N PHE A 81 -5.40 -3.25 11.05
CA PHE A 81 -4.85 -1.95 10.69
C PHE A 81 -5.70 -1.22 9.65
N TYR A 82 -6.15 -1.89 8.60
CA TYR A 82 -6.82 -1.23 7.47
C TYR A 82 -8.35 -1.16 7.60
N LEU A 83 -8.98 -2.15 8.25
CA LEU A 83 -10.43 -2.26 8.28
C LEU A 83 -11.02 -1.62 9.53
N THR A 84 -12.19 -0.99 9.38
CA THR A 84 -13.00 -0.57 10.53
C THR A 84 -13.42 -1.78 11.39
N PRO A 85 -13.57 -1.64 12.72
CA PRO A 85 -14.07 -2.72 13.57
C PRO A 85 -15.43 -3.27 13.12
N ALA A 86 -16.33 -2.38 12.70
CA ALA A 86 -17.65 -2.76 12.21
C ALA A 86 -17.59 -3.61 10.93
N LEU A 87 -16.68 -3.30 9.99
CA LEU A 87 -16.47 -4.14 8.82
C LEU A 87 -15.91 -5.51 9.22
N ARG A 88 -14.89 -5.56 10.09
CA ARG A 88 -14.31 -6.84 10.54
C ARG A 88 -15.34 -7.78 11.16
N ALA A 89 -16.26 -7.25 11.96
CA ALA A 89 -17.36 -8.04 12.52
C ALA A 89 -18.26 -8.62 11.43
N ARG A 90 -18.69 -7.78 10.46
CA ARG A 90 -19.53 -8.24 9.34
C ARG A 90 -18.84 -9.28 8.46
N LEU A 91 -17.53 -9.12 8.24
CA LEU A 91 -16.76 -10.11 7.49
C LEU A 91 -16.70 -11.43 8.26
N ALA A 92 -16.43 -11.41 9.57
CA ALA A 92 -16.43 -12.63 10.38
C ALA A 92 -17.78 -13.37 10.34
N ASP A 93 -18.90 -12.64 10.42
CA ASP A 93 -20.24 -13.24 10.29
C ASP A 93 -20.46 -13.86 8.90
N TRP A 94 -20.02 -13.17 7.85
CA TRP A 94 -20.12 -13.67 6.48
C TRP A 94 -19.22 -14.89 6.25
N GLU A 95 -17.98 -14.87 6.75
CA GLU A 95 -17.01 -15.95 6.66
C GLU A 95 -17.52 -17.21 7.36
N ALA A 96 -18.12 -17.06 8.54
CA ALA A 96 -18.73 -18.17 9.27
C ALA A 96 -19.89 -18.81 8.49
N ALA A 97 -20.67 -18.01 7.76
CA ALA A 97 -21.81 -18.49 6.98
C ALA A 97 -21.43 -19.10 5.61
N ASN A 98 -20.38 -18.57 4.97
CA ASN A 98 -20.02 -18.94 3.60
C ASN A 98 -18.78 -19.85 3.52
N HIS A 99 -18.06 -20.02 4.62
CA HIS A 99 -16.82 -20.78 4.70
C HIS A 99 -15.78 -20.33 3.66
N ALA A 100 -15.72 -19.04 3.37
CA ALA A 100 -14.86 -18.41 2.37
C ALA A 100 -14.21 -17.15 2.98
N ASP A 101 -13.17 -16.60 2.34
CA ASP A 101 -12.53 -15.35 2.79
C ASP A 101 -13.44 -14.14 2.49
N GLY A 102 -13.83 -13.40 3.53
CA GLY A 102 -14.76 -12.27 3.41
C GLY A 102 -14.15 -10.99 2.84
N VAL A 103 -12.82 -10.86 2.81
CA VAL A 103 -12.16 -9.76 2.11
C VAL A 103 -12.16 -10.01 0.60
N LEU A 104 -11.93 -11.26 0.20
CA LEU A 104 -11.85 -11.67 -1.19
C LEU A 104 -13.23 -12.03 -1.79
N LEU A 105 -14.22 -12.27 -0.93
CA LEU A 105 -15.52 -12.87 -1.24
C LEU A 105 -15.37 -14.17 -2.05
N ALA A 106 -14.35 -14.97 -1.71
CA ALA A 106 -13.94 -16.14 -2.48
C ALA A 106 -13.28 -17.20 -1.60
N GLN A 107 -13.21 -18.43 -2.12
CA GLN A 107 -12.59 -19.57 -1.43
C GLN A 107 -11.07 -19.61 -1.56
N ASP A 108 -10.55 -19.10 -2.68
CA ASP A 108 -9.14 -19.14 -3.02
C ASP A 108 -8.48 -17.75 -2.89
N VAL A 109 -7.16 -17.74 -2.97
CA VAL A 109 -6.36 -16.51 -3.06
C VAL A 109 -6.19 -16.13 -4.52
N PRO A 110 -6.44 -14.86 -4.92
CA PRO A 110 -6.27 -14.42 -6.30
C PRO A 110 -4.79 -14.45 -6.71
N ALA A 111 -4.55 -14.68 -8.00
CA ALA A 111 -3.21 -14.64 -8.57
C ALA A 111 -2.67 -13.21 -8.68
N ASP A 112 -3.57 -12.22 -8.82
CA ASP A 112 -3.23 -10.80 -8.92
C ASP A 112 -4.44 -9.93 -8.58
N TYR A 113 -4.23 -8.64 -8.32
CA TYR A 113 -5.30 -7.67 -8.14
C TYR A 113 -5.00 -6.33 -8.83
N ARG A 114 -6.04 -5.55 -9.10
CA ARG A 114 -5.90 -4.16 -9.57
C ARG A 114 -6.93 -3.27 -8.91
N VAL A 115 -6.46 -2.16 -8.32
CA VAL A 115 -7.34 -1.13 -7.76
C VAL A 115 -7.56 -0.02 -8.78
N THR A 116 -8.81 0.36 -8.99
CA THR A 116 -9.19 1.52 -9.79
C THR A 116 -9.94 2.51 -8.89
N PRO A 117 -9.51 3.78 -8.81
CA PRO A 117 -10.20 4.81 -8.04
C PRO A 117 -11.60 5.05 -8.60
N GLY A 118 -12.58 5.19 -7.71
CA GLY A 118 -13.97 5.48 -8.04
C GLY A 118 -14.36 6.89 -7.63
N HIS A 119 -15.67 7.09 -7.44
CA HIS A 119 -16.23 8.37 -7.00
C HIS A 119 -16.05 8.61 -5.50
N SER A 120 -16.29 9.85 -5.07
CA SER A 120 -16.28 10.26 -3.66
C SER A 120 -17.56 11.03 -3.33
N GLY A 121 -18.04 10.94 -2.09
CA GLY A 121 -19.27 11.57 -1.64
C GLY A 121 -19.70 11.11 -0.25
N ALA A 122 -20.49 11.94 0.45
CA ALA A 122 -21.07 11.62 1.76
C ALA A 122 -20.05 11.12 2.82
N GLY A 123 -18.83 11.66 2.84
CA GLY A 123 -17.77 11.24 3.78
C GLY A 123 -17.06 9.94 3.40
N HIS A 124 -17.25 9.45 2.18
CA HIS A 124 -16.69 8.21 1.67
C HIS A 124 -16.05 8.37 0.31
N THR A 125 -15.15 7.45 -0.01
CA THR A 125 -14.60 7.24 -1.35
C THR A 125 -14.74 5.77 -1.70
N TRP A 126 -15.01 5.51 -2.97
CA TRP A 126 -15.13 4.16 -3.50
C TRP A 126 -13.94 3.82 -4.40
N SER A 127 -13.61 2.55 -4.46
CA SER A 127 -12.62 2.00 -5.39
C SER A 127 -13.13 0.65 -5.87
N THR A 128 -12.83 0.31 -7.11
CA THR A 128 -13.10 -1.02 -7.67
C THR A 128 -11.82 -1.84 -7.58
N VAL A 129 -11.90 -3.01 -6.97
CA VAL A 129 -10.80 -3.98 -6.93
C VAL A 129 -11.16 -5.12 -7.86
N ARG A 130 -10.39 -5.28 -8.93
CA ARG A 130 -10.47 -6.44 -9.80
C ARG A 130 -9.54 -7.51 -9.24
N LEU A 131 -10.08 -8.67 -8.91
CA LEU A 131 -9.31 -9.86 -8.55
C LEU A 131 -9.12 -10.73 -9.79
N THR A 132 -7.91 -11.25 -9.99
CA THR A 132 -7.57 -12.14 -11.10
C THR A 132 -7.38 -13.55 -10.59
N TRP A 133 -8.03 -14.51 -11.25
CA TRP A 133 -8.01 -15.93 -10.89
C TRP A 133 -7.49 -16.76 -12.05
N GLY A 134 -7.05 -17.99 -11.77
CA GLY A 134 -6.55 -18.91 -12.78
C GLY A 134 -5.11 -18.61 -13.21
N SER A 135 -4.70 -19.16 -14.36
CA SER A 135 -3.35 -18.98 -14.89
C SER A 135 -3.26 -17.75 -15.79
N ALA A 136 -2.02 -17.32 -16.09
CA ALA A 136 -1.79 -16.24 -17.05
C ALA A 136 -2.36 -16.53 -18.46
N GLN A 137 -2.54 -17.80 -18.83
CA GLN A 137 -3.12 -18.19 -20.12
C GLN A 137 -4.66 -18.16 -20.12
N HIS A 138 -5.28 -18.39 -18.96
CA HIS A 138 -6.74 -18.46 -18.81
C HIS A 138 -7.20 -17.71 -17.56
N PRO A 139 -7.06 -16.36 -17.54
CA PRO A 139 -7.48 -15.58 -16.39
C PRO A 139 -9.01 -15.44 -16.38
N SER A 140 -9.60 -15.53 -15.19
CA SER A 140 -10.96 -15.04 -14.92
C SER A 140 -10.91 -13.91 -13.90
N TYR A 141 -11.99 -13.14 -13.80
CA TYR A 141 -12.02 -11.94 -12.98
C TYR A 141 -13.27 -11.86 -12.13
N THR A 142 -13.12 -11.40 -10.90
CA THR A 142 -14.23 -10.88 -10.09
C THR A 142 -13.94 -9.43 -9.73
N TYR A 143 -14.98 -8.69 -9.41
CA TYR A 143 -14.89 -7.27 -9.08
C TYR A 143 -15.47 -7.04 -7.69
N LEU A 144 -14.80 -6.21 -6.91
CA LEU A 144 -15.25 -5.79 -5.59
C LEU A 144 -15.40 -4.27 -5.58
N THR A 145 -16.50 -3.81 -5.00
CA THR A 145 -16.66 -2.41 -4.63
C THR A 145 -16.19 -2.21 -3.19
N VAL A 146 -15.15 -1.41 -3.02
CA VAL A 146 -14.52 -1.13 -1.73
C VAL A 146 -14.79 0.32 -1.34
N ARG A 147 -15.31 0.54 -0.12
CA ARG A 147 -15.64 1.87 0.40
C ARG A 147 -14.72 2.25 1.54
N SER A 148 -13.96 3.32 1.37
CA SER A 148 -13.14 3.96 2.41
C SER A 148 -13.93 5.04 3.15
N ASN A 149 -13.70 5.18 4.46
CA ASN A 149 -14.28 6.23 5.29
C ASN A 149 -13.24 7.34 5.53
N LEU A 150 -13.54 8.55 5.04
CA LEU A 150 -12.63 9.69 5.04
C LEU A 150 -12.30 10.20 6.45
N ALA A 151 -13.24 10.08 7.40
CA ALA A 151 -13.00 10.52 8.78
C ALA A 151 -12.02 9.60 9.53
N THR A 152 -11.95 8.33 9.14
CA THR A 152 -11.14 7.32 9.85
C THR A 152 -9.91 6.86 9.08
N GLY A 153 -9.81 7.16 7.78
CA GLY A 153 -8.75 6.64 6.92
C GLY A 153 -8.74 5.11 6.82
N LYS A 154 -9.92 4.46 6.93
CA LYS A 154 -10.06 2.99 6.96
C LYS A 154 -11.09 2.50 5.96
N ILE A 155 -10.95 1.24 5.56
CA ILE A 155 -11.93 0.54 4.74
C ILE A 155 -13.14 0.17 5.60
N SER A 156 -14.32 0.55 5.11
CA SER A 156 -15.59 0.53 5.84
C SER A 156 -16.65 -0.39 5.21
N ALA A 157 -16.47 -0.78 3.95
CA ALA A 157 -17.25 -1.82 3.31
C ALA A 157 -16.46 -2.48 2.17
N ILE A 158 -16.72 -3.77 1.97
CA ILE A 158 -16.32 -4.57 0.80
C ILE A 158 -17.59 -5.30 0.35
N ARG A 159 -17.86 -5.31 -0.95
CA ARG A 159 -19.03 -5.94 -1.57
C ARG A 159 -18.66 -6.39 -2.96
N ASP A 160 -19.43 -7.32 -3.52
CA ASP A 160 -19.36 -7.61 -4.96
C ASP A 160 -19.58 -6.32 -5.76
N GLY A 161 -18.77 -6.14 -6.80
CA GLY A 161 -18.90 -5.11 -7.80
C GLY A 161 -19.74 -5.61 -8.98
N GLU A 162 -20.45 -4.67 -9.61
CA GLU A 162 -21.06 -4.91 -10.93
C GLU A 162 -20.01 -4.92 -12.05
#